data_AF-R6CC95-F1
#
_entry.id   AF-R6CC95-F1
#
_cell.length_a   1.000
_cell.length_b   1.000
_cell.length_c   1.000
_cell.angle_alpha   90.00
_cell.angle_beta   90.00
_cell.angle_gamma   90.00
#
_symmetry.space_group_name_H-M   'P 1'
#
loop_
_entity.id
_entity.type
_entity.pdbx_description
1 polymer ?
#
loop_
_entity_poly.entity_id
_entity_poly.type
_entity_poly.pdbx_seq_one_letter_code
_entity_poly.pdbx_strand_id
1 'polypeptide(L)'
;MDEPKRRLSLLPAEIPYTGDLGIKLADVLKGTHSMDEFIGQLSDEDLSCIIRGEGMGSPKVTPGTAAAFGGVAKSLTEFGIPCGCCDDGPSGMRLDCGTKAFSLPIGTMIAATFNKELVEELFVCMGLEMITNKVDCLLGPGMNIHRHPLNGRNFEYFSEDPLLTGQMAVAELKGLHSVGVTGTIKHFCGNNQETGRHFVDNIASERALREIYLKGFEIAVKEGNADSIMTTYGPVNGLWTAGNFDLNTVILRNEWGFTGFTMTDWWADINERGTSQNKTNFAAMAKAQNDIFMVCADGEKNDDNTLESLQNGTLLRAELQRNAKNICRFLLHTPAMNRLLGEPDEITIVNRPAEDTPSDEPVIFYDVYDDFTLPLEDICTDRGTSYSFGLKVHNPSYYKVTLTASSTQGELAQIPVTLFSLGSASGTFTWNGTDGKPVSYEKEIPMFSPFTSIRLFFAQSGLKMLSIRFDRVEKDIPWSEL
;
A
#
# COMPACT_ATOMS: atom_id res chain seq x y z
N MET A 1 -31.60 10.70 -10.67
CA MET A 1 -31.52 9.61 -11.66
C MET A 1 -31.62 8.29 -10.93
N ASP A 2 -32.08 7.25 -11.60
CA ASP A 2 -32.13 5.89 -11.05
C ASP A 2 -30.72 5.26 -11.16
N GLU A 3 -29.93 5.35 -10.09
CA GLU A 3 -28.55 4.84 -10.01
C GLU A 3 -28.49 3.32 -10.23
N PRO A 4 -29.35 2.48 -9.61
CA PRO A 4 -29.40 1.04 -9.90
C PRO A 4 -29.61 0.72 -11.37
N LYS A 5 -30.57 1.39 -12.03
CA LYS A 5 -30.84 1.17 -13.46
C LYS A 5 -29.66 1.57 -14.33
N ARG A 6 -29.00 2.70 -14.02
CA ARG A 6 -27.80 3.14 -14.72
C ARG A 6 -26.67 2.11 -14.57
N ARG A 7 -26.40 1.65 -13.34
CA ARG A 7 -25.38 0.62 -13.08
C ARG A 7 -25.59 -0.59 -13.98
N LEU A 8 -26.78 -1.19 -13.92
CA LEU A 8 -27.13 -2.37 -14.71
C LEU A 8 -27.00 -2.16 -16.22
N SER A 9 -27.35 -0.96 -16.73
CA SER A 9 -27.23 -0.65 -18.16
C SER A 9 -25.79 -0.50 -18.67
N LEU A 10 -24.83 -0.31 -17.76
CA LEU A 10 -23.41 -0.10 -18.08
C LEU A 10 -22.54 -1.32 -17.71
N LEU A 11 -23.15 -2.41 -17.25
CA LEU A 11 -22.40 -3.63 -16.94
C LEU A 11 -21.99 -4.37 -18.21
N PRO A 12 -20.75 -4.90 -18.26
CA PRO A 12 -20.37 -5.84 -19.30
C PRO A 12 -21.17 -7.14 -19.15
N ALA A 13 -21.23 -7.92 -20.22
CA ALA A 13 -21.75 -9.28 -20.16
C ALA A 13 -20.88 -10.14 -19.24
N GLU A 14 -21.52 -11.07 -18.53
CA GLU A 14 -20.81 -12.07 -17.72
C GLU A 14 -20.01 -13.01 -18.62
N ILE A 15 -18.79 -13.34 -18.19
CA ILE A 15 -17.93 -14.33 -18.83
C ILE A 15 -18.24 -15.69 -18.20
N PRO A 16 -18.60 -16.71 -18.99
CA PRO A 16 -18.88 -18.04 -18.45
C PRO A 16 -17.70 -18.61 -17.66
N TYR A 17 -17.98 -19.18 -16.49
CA TYR A 17 -16.96 -19.91 -15.73
C TYR A 17 -16.58 -21.22 -16.43
N THR A 18 -15.29 -21.40 -16.71
CA THR A 18 -14.76 -22.56 -17.44
C THR A 18 -14.05 -23.59 -16.57
N GLY A 19 -13.75 -23.24 -15.31
CA GLY A 19 -12.75 -23.93 -14.51
C GLY A 19 -11.31 -23.68 -15.03
N ASP A 20 -10.32 -24.22 -14.32
CA ASP A 20 -8.91 -24.09 -14.70
C ASP A 20 -8.61 -24.84 -16.02
N LEU A 21 -8.28 -24.07 -17.06
CA LEU A 21 -7.88 -24.57 -18.37
C LEU A 21 -6.34 -24.58 -18.53
N GLY A 22 -5.60 -24.24 -17.48
CA GLY A 22 -4.15 -24.13 -17.47
C GLY A 22 -3.61 -22.84 -18.08
N ILE A 23 -4.47 -21.90 -18.48
CA ILE A 23 -4.06 -20.62 -19.07
C ILE A 23 -3.49 -19.75 -17.94
N LYS A 24 -2.25 -19.28 -18.12
CA LYS A 24 -1.59 -18.38 -17.15
C LYS A 24 -1.71 -16.93 -17.60
N LEU A 25 -1.59 -15.98 -16.66
CA LEU A 25 -1.62 -14.55 -17.01
C LEU A 25 -0.55 -14.20 -18.06
N ALA A 26 0.61 -14.87 -18.02
CA ALA A 26 1.67 -14.75 -19.01
C ALA A 26 1.26 -15.12 -20.44
N ASP A 27 0.25 -15.98 -20.62
CA ASP A 27 -0.27 -16.35 -21.94
C ASP A 27 -1.09 -15.20 -22.56
N VAL A 28 -1.74 -14.40 -21.71
CA VAL A 28 -2.38 -13.14 -22.13
C VAL A 28 -1.32 -12.13 -22.56
N LEU A 29 -0.21 -12.00 -21.81
CA LEU A 29 0.90 -11.12 -22.18
C LEU A 29 1.48 -11.46 -23.56
N LYS A 30 1.62 -12.76 -23.84
CA LYS A 30 2.13 -13.28 -25.12
C LYS A 30 1.12 -13.19 -26.27
N GLY A 31 -0.13 -12.83 -25.98
CA GLY A 31 -1.22 -12.77 -26.95
C GLY A 31 -1.70 -14.13 -27.45
N THR A 32 -1.39 -15.23 -26.74
CA THR A 32 -1.87 -16.58 -27.11
C THR A 32 -3.30 -16.85 -26.65
N HIS A 33 -3.74 -16.13 -25.61
CA HIS A 33 -5.12 -16.14 -25.10
C HIS A 33 -5.56 -14.71 -24.80
N SER A 34 -6.87 -14.48 -24.84
CA SER A 34 -7.48 -13.23 -24.42
C SER A 34 -7.58 -13.13 -22.90
N MET A 35 -7.71 -11.91 -22.39
CA MET A 35 -8.01 -11.67 -20.97
C MET A 35 -9.34 -12.33 -20.55
N ASP A 36 -10.32 -12.39 -21.44
CA ASP A 36 -11.63 -13.00 -21.15
C ASP A 36 -11.51 -14.51 -20.96
N GLU A 37 -10.70 -15.19 -21.79
CA GLU A 37 -10.40 -16.61 -21.61
C GLU A 37 -9.67 -16.87 -20.29
N PHE A 38 -8.71 -16.02 -19.91
CA PHE A 38 -8.01 -16.14 -18.63
C PHE A 38 -8.95 -15.94 -17.43
N ILE A 39 -9.75 -14.88 -17.42
CA ILE A 39 -10.68 -14.55 -16.32
C ILE A 39 -11.81 -15.56 -16.21
N GLY A 40 -12.23 -16.19 -17.31
CA GLY A 40 -13.21 -17.27 -17.30
C GLY A 40 -12.83 -18.46 -16.40
N GLN A 41 -11.54 -18.64 -16.11
CA GLN A 41 -11.04 -19.73 -15.27
C GLN A 41 -11.17 -19.48 -13.76
N LEU A 42 -11.33 -18.23 -13.33
CA LEU A 42 -11.29 -17.87 -11.91
C LEU A 42 -12.61 -18.25 -11.23
N SER A 43 -12.57 -18.97 -10.09
CA SER A 43 -13.76 -19.27 -9.30
C SER A 43 -14.40 -18.02 -8.66
N ASP A 44 -15.59 -18.13 -8.04
CA ASP A 44 -16.15 -17.03 -7.24
C ASP A 44 -15.21 -16.66 -6.08
N GLU A 45 -14.56 -17.65 -5.47
CA GLU A 45 -13.56 -17.47 -4.43
C GLU A 45 -12.32 -16.73 -4.95
N ASP A 46 -11.80 -17.08 -6.12
CA ASP A 46 -10.66 -16.38 -6.73
C ASP A 46 -11.00 -14.93 -7.07
N LEU A 47 -12.19 -14.69 -7.65
CA LEU A 47 -12.70 -13.35 -7.96
C LEU A 47 -12.95 -12.51 -6.69
N SER A 48 -13.32 -13.16 -5.58
CA SER A 48 -13.44 -12.50 -4.27
C SER A 48 -12.07 -12.17 -3.68
N CYS A 49 -11.07 -13.06 -3.82
CA CYS A 49 -9.73 -12.82 -3.30
C CYS A 49 -8.97 -11.74 -4.06
N ILE A 50 -9.08 -11.70 -5.39
CA ILE A 50 -8.27 -10.78 -6.21
C ILE A 50 -8.58 -9.29 -5.95
N ILE A 51 -9.79 -8.97 -5.48
CA ILE A 51 -10.19 -7.60 -5.10
C ILE A 51 -9.72 -7.20 -3.69
N ARG A 52 -8.87 -8.00 -3.04
CA ARG A 52 -8.31 -7.74 -1.71
C ARG A 52 -6.83 -7.41 -1.82
N GLY A 53 -6.43 -6.30 -1.20
CA GLY A 53 -5.03 -6.03 -0.89
C GLY A 53 -4.65 -6.63 0.47
N GLU A 54 -3.39 -7.03 0.66
CA GLU A 54 -2.87 -7.53 1.92
C GLU A 54 -1.83 -6.57 2.51
N GLY A 55 -1.96 -6.23 3.80
CA GLY A 55 -1.03 -5.32 4.46
C GLY A 55 -1.47 -4.84 5.85
N MET A 56 -0.78 -3.87 6.44
CA MET A 56 0.49 -3.29 5.97
C MET A 56 1.67 -4.22 6.21
N GLY A 57 2.71 -4.17 5.37
CA GLY A 57 3.93 -4.97 5.55
C GLY A 57 3.80 -6.45 5.17
N SER A 58 2.95 -6.77 4.17
CA SER A 58 2.76 -8.15 3.70
C SER A 58 4.11 -8.82 3.39
N PRO A 59 4.34 -10.08 3.82
CA PRO A 59 5.56 -10.82 3.54
C PRO A 59 5.67 -11.28 2.08
N LYS A 60 4.65 -11.02 1.25
CA LYS A 60 4.60 -11.40 -0.17
C LYS A 60 5.34 -10.42 -1.07
N VAL A 61 5.68 -9.24 -0.56
CA VAL A 61 6.33 -8.14 -1.27
C VAL A 61 7.48 -7.58 -0.42
N THR A 62 8.09 -6.46 -0.86
CA THR A 62 9.21 -5.84 -0.16
C THR A 62 8.85 -5.52 1.29
N PRO A 63 9.67 -5.96 2.28
CA PRO A 63 9.37 -5.75 3.69
C PRO A 63 9.19 -4.27 4.06
N GLY A 64 8.18 -3.99 4.88
CA GLY A 64 7.92 -2.63 5.37
C GLY A 64 7.25 -1.69 4.36
N THR A 65 6.76 -2.23 3.24
CA THR A 65 5.92 -1.48 2.30
C THR A 65 4.44 -1.52 2.69
N ALA A 66 3.63 -0.70 2.04
CA ALA A 66 2.24 -0.48 2.44
C ALA A 66 1.29 -1.66 2.10
N ALA A 67 1.39 -2.28 0.93
CA ALA A 67 0.48 -3.37 0.56
C ALA A 67 1.01 -4.28 -0.55
N ALA A 68 0.52 -5.52 -0.56
CA ALA A 68 0.55 -6.44 -1.69
C ALA A 68 -0.85 -6.55 -2.34
N PHE A 69 -0.94 -6.77 -3.65
CA PHE A 69 -2.21 -7.03 -4.33
C PHE A 69 -2.03 -7.96 -5.55
N GLY A 70 -3.12 -8.48 -6.11
CA GLY A 70 -3.06 -9.45 -7.21
C GLY A 70 -2.95 -10.87 -6.68
N GLY A 71 -1.76 -11.47 -6.75
CA GLY A 71 -1.45 -12.85 -6.31
C GLY A 71 -1.51 -13.08 -4.79
N VAL A 72 -2.47 -12.50 -4.07
CA VAL A 72 -2.55 -12.53 -2.60
C VAL A 72 -3.04 -13.86 -2.03
N ALA A 73 -3.50 -14.79 -2.86
CA ALA A 73 -3.91 -16.14 -2.45
C ALA A 73 -3.14 -17.19 -3.25
N LYS A 74 -2.97 -18.38 -2.67
CA LYS A 74 -2.23 -19.46 -3.36
C LYS A 74 -2.85 -19.78 -4.73
N SER A 75 -4.18 -19.89 -4.80
CA SER A 75 -4.89 -20.17 -6.06
C SER A 75 -4.60 -19.12 -7.14
N LEU A 76 -4.55 -17.83 -6.79
CA LEU A 76 -4.22 -16.74 -7.71
C LEU A 76 -2.78 -16.84 -8.23
N THR A 77 -1.82 -17.18 -7.35
CA THR A 77 -0.43 -17.41 -7.79
C THR A 77 -0.29 -18.64 -8.69
N GLU A 78 -1.11 -19.67 -8.51
CA GLU A 78 -1.15 -20.86 -9.38
C GLU A 78 -1.64 -20.50 -10.80
N PHE A 79 -2.44 -19.44 -10.97
CA PHE A 79 -2.79 -18.86 -12.28
C PHE A 79 -1.69 -17.95 -12.88
N GLY A 80 -0.56 -17.80 -12.20
CA GLY A 80 0.54 -16.94 -12.65
C GLY A 80 0.25 -15.44 -12.48
N ILE A 81 -0.63 -15.07 -11.55
CA ILE A 81 -0.86 -13.67 -11.17
C ILE A 81 0.24 -13.26 -10.18
N PRO A 82 1.07 -12.24 -10.47
CA PRO A 82 2.11 -11.79 -9.55
C PRO A 82 1.50 -10.99 -8.38
N CYS A 83 2.27 -10.85 -7.30
CA CYS A 83 1.97 -9.88 -6.24
C CYS A 83 2.56 -8.52 -6.63
N GLY A 84 1.71 -7.53 -6.92
CA GLY A 84 2.13 -6.14 -7.04
C GLY A 84 2.38 -5.51 -5.67
N CYS A 85 3.36 -4.62 -5.59
CA CYS A 85 3.76 -3.93 -4.37
C CYS A 85 3.42 -2.43 -4.42
N CYS A 86 2.72 -1.94 -3.40
CA CYS A 86 2.44 -0.52 -3.19
C CYS A 86 3.25 0.01 -2.00
N ASP A 87 3.83 1.20 -2.14
CA ASP A 87 4.56 1.86 -1.06
C ASP A 87 4.25 3.36 -0.96
N ASP A 88 4.19 3.91 0.25
CA ASP A 88 4.20 5.36 0.44
C ASP A 88 5.60 5.93 0.13
N GLY A 89 5.77 7.18 -0.26
CA GLY A 89 4.75 8.15 -0.62
C GLY A 89 5.30 9.26 -1.52
N PRO A 90 4.57 10.38 -1.66
CA PRO A 90 4.92 11.45 -2.63
C PRO A 90 6.33 12.04 -2.45
N SER A 91 6.89 11.97 -1.23
CA SER A 91 8.22 12.49 -0.91
C SER A 91 9.31 11.42 -0.83
N GLY A 92 9.12 10.25 -1.46
CA GLY A 92 10.05 9.12 -1.43
C GLY A 92 9.49 7.89 -0.73
N MET A 93 10.15 6.73 -0.93
CA MET A 93 9.71 5.43 -0.38
C MET A 93 9.76 5.39 1.15
N ARG A 94 8.80 4.72 1.75
CA ARG A 94 8.64 4.52 3.19
C ARG A 94 8.83 3.03 3.51
N LEU A 95 10.07 2.66 3.77
CA LEU A 95 10.43 1.27 4.07
C LEU A 95 10.52 1.05 5.58
N ASP A 96 9.43 0.62 6.20
CA ASP A 96 9.30 0.44 7.65
C ASP A 96 10.24 -0.66 8.21
N CYS A 97 10.87 -1.45 7.36
CA CYS A 97 11.94 -2.39 7.73
C CYS A 97 13.27 -1.69 8.07
N GLY A 98 13.36 -0.38 7.79
CA GLY A 98 14.51 0.46 8.07
C GLY A 98 15.51 0.58 6.92
N THR A 99 15.21 0.00 5.75
CA THR A 99 15.95 0.26 4.51
C THR A 99 15.89 1.75 4.19
N LYS A 100 17.05 2.33 3.86
CA LYS A 100 17.15 3.76 3.53
C LYS A 100 16.63 4.00 2.11
N ALA A 101 15.91 5.09 1.94
CA ALA A 101 15.42 5.58 0.65
C ALA A 101 15.64 7.09 0.53
N PHE A 102 15.57 7.63 -0.69
CA PHE A 102 15.76 9.05 -0.93
C PHE A 102 14.54 9.86 -0.45
N SER A 103 14.79 10.87 0.41
CA SER A 103 13.74 11.80 0.84
C SER A 103 13.71 13.01 -0.10
N LEU A 104 12.61 13.15 -0.85
CA LEU A 104 12.38 14.19 -1.84
C LEU A 104 11.75 15.45 -1.19
N PRO A 105 11.83 16.62 -1.85
CA PRO A 105 11.02 17.78 -1.48
C PRO A 105 9.52 17.47 -1.46
N ILE A 106 8.77 18.17 -0.61
CA ILE A 106 7.31 18.03 -0.51
C ILE A 106 6.60 18.50 -1.80
N GLY A 107 5.39 18.01 -2.07
CA GLY A 107 4.59 18.34 -3.25
C GLY A 107 4.41 19.84 -3.49
N THR A 108 4.18 20.63 -2.44
CA THR A 108 4.05 22.10 -2.59
C THR A 108 5.36 22.74 -3.08
N MET A 109 6.51 22.24 -2.64
CA MET A 109 7.82 22.75 -3.09
C MET A 109 8.11 22.34 -4.53
N ILE A 110 7.73 21.12 -4.91
CA ILE A 110 7.77 20.63 -6.29
C ILE A 110 6.94 21.53 -7.21
N ALA A 111 5.67 21.81 -6.85
CA ALA A 111 4.79 22.66 -7.63
C ALA A 111 5.29 24.12 -7.73
N ALA A 112 5.91 24.64 -6.67
CA ALA A 112 6.47 25.99 -6.65
C ALA A 112 7.61 26.22 -7.64
N THR A 113 8.18 25.16 -8.24
CA THR A 113 9.17 25.28 -9.31
C THR A 113 8.55 25.72 -10.64
N PHE A 114 7.26 25.42 -10.88
CA PHE A 114 6.60 25.57 -12.17
C PHE A 114 7.38 24.92 -13.34
N ASN A 115 8.19 23.90 -13.06
CA ASN A 115 9.12 23.30 -14.02
C ASN A 115 8.84 21.80 -14.18
N LYS A 116 8.12 21.43 -15.24
CA LYS A 116 7.69 20.04 -15.47
C LYS A 116 8.87 19.14 -15.82
N GLU A 117 9.82 19.65 -16.58
CA GLU A 117 10.99 18.91 -17.04
C GLU A 117 11.86 18.51 -15.83
N LEU A 118 12.07 19.42 -14.88
CA LEU A 118 12.79 19.13 -13.63
C LEU A 118 12.08 18.06 -12.79
N VAL A 119 10.74 18.12 -12.73
CA VAL A 119 9.94 17.16 -11.97
C VAL A 119 9.97 15.78 -12.63
N GLU A 120 9.87 15.72 -13.95
CA GLU A 120 9.99 14.47 -14.71
C GLU A 120 11.36 13.82 -14.44
N GLU A 121 12.46 14.57 -14.56
CA GLU A 121 13.83 14.08 -14.27
C GLU A 121 13.97 13.55 -12.83
N LEU A 122 13.39 14.25 -11.85
CA LEU A 122 13.39 13.82 -10.45
C LEU A 122 12.69 12.47 -10.27
N PHE A 123 11.55 12.28 -10.93
CA PHE A 123 10.75 11.06 -10.80
C PHE A 123 11.26 9.90 -11.66
N VAL A 124 12.09 10.14 -12.69
CA VAL A 124 12.92 9.09 -13.29
C VAL A 124 13.84 8.49 -12.22
N CYS A 125 14.51 9.34 -11.42
CA CYS A 125 15.42 8.88 -10.37
C CYS A 125 14.67 8.10 -9.28
N MET A 126 13.50 8.61 -8.87
CA MET A 126 12.62 7.91 -7.93
C MET A 126 12.20 6.54 -8.46
N GLY A 127 11.81 6.43 -9.73
CA GLY A 127 11.39 5.17 -10.32
C GLY A 127 12.52 4.12 -10.40
N LEU A 128 13.76 4.54 -10.67
CA LEU A 128 14.92 3.63 -10.59
C LEU A 128 15.15 3.10 -9.17
N GLU A 129 14.94 3.94 -8.16
CA GLU A 129 15.00 3.51 -6.76
C GLU A 129 13.89 2.50 -6.43
N MET A 130 12.67 2.72 -6.94
CA MET A 130 11.54 1.80 -6.76
C MET A 130 11.80 0.41 -7.33
N ILE A 131 12.35 0.32 -8.54
CA ILE A 131 12.72 -0.97 -9.17
C ILE A 131 13.75 -1.69 -8.31
N THR A 132 14.77 -0.97 -7.82
CA THR A 132 15.79 -1.53 -6.93
C THR A 132 15.18 -2.11 -5.64
N ASN A 133 14.12 -1.49 -5.15
CA ASN A 133 13.37 -1.93 -3.96
C ASN A 133 12.15 -2.79 -4.30
N LYS A 134 11.98 -3.23 -5.56
CA LYS A 134 10.86 -4.08 -6.04
C LYS A 134 9.48 -3.53 -5.69
N VAL A 135 9.32 -2.20 -5.77
CA VAL A 135 8.03 -1.51 -5.61
C VAL A 135 7.46 -1.18 -6.98
N ASP A 136 6.19 -1.54 -7.24
CA ASP A 136 5.56 -1.35 -8.54
C ASP A 136 4.72 -0.05 -8.59
N CYS A 137 4.09 0.31 -7.47
CA CYS A 137 3.24 1.50 -7.32
C CYS A 137 3.72 2.40 -6.18
N LEU A 138 4.14 3.62 -6.48
CA LEU A 138 4.32 4.66 -5.47
C LEU A 138 2.95 5.26 -5.13
N LEU A 139 2.60 5.37 -3.86
CA LEU A 139 1.33 5.95 -3.42
C LEU A 139 1.43 7.48 -3.43
N GLY A 140 1.55 8.02 -4.63
CA GLY A 140 1.63 9.43 -4.97
C GLY A 140 1.59 9.61 -6.49
N PRO A 141 1.34 10.83 -6.98
CA PRO A 141 1.23 12.07 -6.22
C PRO A 141 -0.05 12.21 -5.37
N GLY A 142 0.10 12.88 -4.24
CA GLY A 142 -1.02 13.55 -3.57
C GLY A 142 -1.40 14.79 -4.38
N MET A 143 -2.65 14.89 -4.81
CA MET A 143 -3.07 15.93 -5.76
C MET A 143 -4.47 16.51 -5.46
N ASN A 144 -4.89 16.45 -4.20
CA ASN A 144 -6.08 17.17 -3.76
C ASN A 144 -5.84 18.69 -3.80
N ILE A 145 -6.84 19.45 -4.22
CA ILE A 145 -6.78 20.92 -4.28
C ILE A 145 -6.51 21.53 -2.90
N HIS A 146 -5.67 22.56 -2.82
CA HIS A 146 -5.54 23.41 -1.64
C HIS A 146 -6.80 24.28 -1.45
N ARG A 147 -7.92 23.66 -1.09
CA ARG A 147 -9.21 24.35 -0.89
C ARG A 147 -9.14 25.39 0.23
N HIS A 148 -8.37 25.08 1.27
CA HIS A 148 -8.20 25.93 2.43
C HIS A 148 -6.75 25.80 2.96
N PRO A 149 -6.10 26.90 3.37
CA PRO A 149 -4.68 26.88 3.77
C PRO A 149 -4.39 26.06 5.03
N LEU A 150 -5.39 25.84 5.89
CA LEU A 150 -5.24 25.10 7.16
C LEU A 150 -5.38 23.57 7.03
N ASN A 151 -5.58 23.03 5.82
CA ASN A 151 -5.62 21.58 5.67
C ASN A 151 -4.24 20.98 5.96
N GLY A 152 -4.20 19.97 6.84
CA GLY A 152 -2.96 19.40 7.36
C GLY A 152 -2.08 18.70 6.32
N ARG A 153 -2.67 18.25 5.20
CA ARG A 153 -1.98 17.56 4.10
C ARG A 153 -1.67 18.43 2.89
N ASN A 154 -1.85 19.75 2.97
CA ASN A 154 -1.46 20.63 1.86
C ASN A 154 0.01 20.45 1.47
N PHE A 155 0.90 20.15 2.41
CA PHE A 155 2.33 20.00 2.12
C PHE A 155 2.63 18.97 1.01
N GLU A 156 1.91 17.84 0.97
CA GLU A 156 2.11 16.78 -0.03
C GLU A 156 1.31 17.00 -1.32
N TYR A 157 0.42 18.00 -1.35
CA TYR A 157 -0.34 18.39 -2.53
C TYR A 157 0.33 19.54 -3.27
N PHE A 158 -0.16 19.83 -4.48
CA PHE A 158 0.49 20.79 -5.39
C PHE A 158 -0.01 22.23 -5.23
N SER A 159 -1.30 22.48 -5.43
CA SER A 159 -1.82 23.84 -5.63
C SER A 159 -3.31 23.97 -5.32
N GLU A 160 -3.77 25.22 -5.20
CA GLU A 160 -5.19 25.59 -5.27
C GLU A 160 -5.74 25.56 -6.71
N ASP A 161 -4.86 25.59 -7.72
CA ASP A 161 -5.21 25.58 -9.14
C ASP A 161 -5.18 24.15 -9.73
N PRO A 162 -6.26 23.71 -10.41
CA PRO A 162 -6.34 22.35 -10.94
C PRO A 162 -5.44 22.11 -12.17
N LEU A 163 -5.12 23.14 -12.95
CA LEU A 163 -4.24 22.98 -14.11
C LEU A 163 -2.80 22.73 -13.67
N LEU A 164 -2.28 23.55 -12.75
CA LEU A 164 -0.96 23.33 -12.15
C LEU A 164 -0.88 21.97 -11.47
N THR A 165 -1.90 21.61 -10.68
CA THR A 165 -2.01 20.31 -10.01
C THR A 165 -1.96 19.15 -11.01
N GLY A 166 -2.76 19.20 -12.06
CA GLY A 166 -2.77 18.17 -13.10
C GLY A 166 -1.45 18.08 -13.85
N GLN A 167 -0.85 19.21 -14.22
CA GLN A 167 0.40 19.24 -14.98
C GLN A 167 1.62 18.76 -14.18
N MET A 168 1.65 19.00 -12.86
CA MET A 168 2.68 18.42 -11.98
C MET A 168 2.49 16.90 -11.86
N ALA A 169 1.25 16.43 -11.67
CA ALA A 169 0.97 14.99 -11.64
C ALA A 169 1.38 14.29 -12.94
N VAL A 170 1.14 14.91 -14.10
CA VAL A 170 1.58 14.38 -15.40
C VAL A 170 3.11 14.25 -15.47
N ALA A 171 3.86 15.23 -14.96
CA ALA A 171 5.32 15.20 -14.96
C ALA A 171 5.86 14.06 -14.09
N GLU A 172 5.33 13.89 -12.87
CA GLU A 172 5.73 12.79 -11.98
C GLU A 172 5.44 11.42 -12.62
N LEU A 173 4.23 11.23 -13.15
CA LEU A 173 3.83 9.97 -13.80
C LEU A 173 4.71 9.64 -15.00
N LYS A 174 5.04 10.61 -15.86
CA LYS A 174 5.94 10.39 -17.00
C LYS A 174 7.33 9.94 -16.57
N GLY A 175 7.87 10.54 -15.52
CA GLY A 175 9.16 10.15 -14.95
C GLY A 175 9.14 8.68 -14.51
N LEU A 176 8.14 8.29 -13.72
CA LEU A 176 7.96 6.92 -13.24
C LEU A 176 7.75 5.92 -14.39
N HIS A 177 6.84 6.23 -15.32
CA HIS A 177 6.51 5.36 -16.46
C HIS A 177 7.71 5.13 -17.38
N SER A 178 8.60 6.12 -17.52
CA SER A 178 9.78 6.00 -18.39
C SER A 178 10.74 4.88 -17.98
N VAL A 179 10.67 4.43 -16.72
CA VAL A 179 11.48 3.34 -16.18
C VAL A 179 10.65 2.09 -15.86
N GLY A 180 9.33 2.11 -16.09
CA GLY A 180 8.46 0.93 -16.00
C GLY A 180 7.77 0.72 -14.65
N VAL A 181 7.78 1.70 -13.75
CA VAL A 181 6.93 1.73 -12.53
C VAL A 181 5.86 2.82 -12.64
N THR A 182 4.92 2.88 -11.70
CA THR A 182 3.85 3.90 -11.74
C THR A 182 3.65 4.64 -10.43
N GLY A 183 2.89 5.72 -10.50
CA GLY A 183 2.33 6.43 -9.36
C GLY A 183 0.82 6.19 -9.22
N THR A 184 0.34 6.00 -8.00
CA THR A 184 -1.08 5.97 -7.65
C THR A 184 -1.53 7.38 -7.29
N ILE A 185 -2.22 8.06 -8.22
CA ILE A 185 -2.73 9.42 -7.97
C ILE A 185 -3.80 9.39 -6.87
N LYS A 186 -3.68 10.29 -5.89
CA LYS A 186 -4.53 10.27 -4.68
C LYS A 186 -4.90 11.66 -4.16
N HIS A 187 -6.01 11.86 -3.46
CA HIS A 187 -7.08 10.91 -3.11
C HIS A 187 -8.34 11.32 -3.89
N PHE A 188 -8.95 10.38 -4.61
CA PHE A 188 -9.99 10.61 -5.61
C PHE A 188 -11.41 10.54 -5.00
N CYS A 189 -12.14 11.64 -4.80
CA CYS A 189 -11.74 13.05 -4.89
C CYS A 189 -12.27 13.82 -3.67
N GLY A 190 -11.86 15.09 -3.51
CA GLY A 190 -12.44 15.97 -2.49
C GLY A 190 -11.90 15.81 -1.06
N ASN A 191 -10.80 15.08 -0.86
CA ASN A 191 -10.14 14.96 0.44
C ASN A 191 -9.31 16.21 0.77
N ASN A 192 -9.98 17.33 1.09
CA ASN A 192 -9.34 18.63 1.31
C ASN A 192 -9.40 19.10 2.77
N GLN A 193 -9.77 18.22 3.70
CA GLN A 193 -9.85 18.50 5.13
C GLN A 193 -9.55 17.24 5.95
N GLU A 194 -8.43 17.25 6.68
CA GLU A 194 -8.05 16.12 7.56
C GLU A 194 -8.99 15.92 8.75
N THR A 195 -9.50 17.01 9.33
CA THR A 195 -10.40 16.93 10.49
C THR A 195 -11.68 16.20 10.11
N GLY A 196 -11.87 15.01 10.68
CA GLY A 196 -13.05 14.17 10.43
C GLY A 196 -13.09 13.56 9.03
N ARG A 197 -11.94 13.39 8.34
CA ARG A 197 -11.84 12.94 6.94
C ARG A 197 -12.58 11.64 6.60
N HIS A 198 -12.86 10.79 7.58
CA HIS A 198 -13.62 9.55 7.40
C HIS A 198 -15.14 9.77 7.30
N PHE A 199 -15.65 10.91 7.79
CA PHE A 199 -17.09 11.14 7.97
C PHE A 199 -17.59 12.48 7.39
N VAL A 200 -16.71 13.45 7.19
CA VAL A 200 -17.09 14.75 6.66
C VAL A 200 -17.56 14.62 5.21
N ASP A 201 -18.81 14.96 4.95
CA ASP A 201 -19.37 14.96 3.59
C ASP A 201 -18.95 16.20 2.82
N ASN A 202 -18.20 16.00 1.74
CA ASN A 202 -17.77 17.06 0.85
C ASN A 202 -18.89 17.40 -0.13
N ILE A 203 -19.77 18.32 0.28
CA ILE A 203 -20.90 18.76 -0.53
C ILE A 203 -20.42 19.79 -1.57
N ALA A 204 -20.54 19.45 -2.85
CA ALA A 204 -20.14 20.30 -3.95
C ALA A 204 -21.07 20.15 -5.16
N SER A 205 -21.32 21.27 -5.84
CA SER A 205 -22.01 21.24 -7.14
C SER A 205 -21.22 20.41 -8.16
N GLU A 206 -21.91 19.77 -9.11
CA GLU A 206 -21.27 19.04 -10.20
C GLU A 206 -20.26 19.92 -10.96
N ARG A 207 -20.61 21.21 -11.17
CA ARG A 207 -19.71 22.18 -11.81
C ARG A 207 -18.38 22.29 -11.07
N ALA A 208 -18.41 22.51 -9.76
CA ALA A 208 -17.20 22.64 -8.96
C ALA A 208 -16.40 21.32 -8.91
N LEU A 209 -17.10 20.18 -8.82
CA LEU A 209 -16.45 18.87 -8.91
C LEU A 209 -15.68 18.73 -10.23
N ARG A 210 -16.33 18.97 -11.37
CA ARG A 210 -15.73 18.77 -12.69
C ARG A 210 -14.67 19.80 -13.07
N GLU A 211 -14.88 21.08 -12.72
CA GLU A 211 -13.96 22.16 -13.09
C GLU A 211 -12.76 22.27 -12.15
N ILE A 212 -12.88 21.86 -10.87
CA ILE A 212 -11.85 22.05 -9.84
C ILE A 212 -11.35 20.71 -9.29
N TYR A 213 -12.18 19.98 -8.54
CA TYR A 213 -11.69 18.85 -7.72
C TYR A 213 -11.32 17.61 -8.53
N LEU A 214 -11.96 17.40 -9.68
CA LEU A 214 -11.73 16.29 -10.59
C LEU A 214 -10.78 16.65 -11.73
N LYS A 215 -10.61 17.95 -12.02
CA LYS A 215 -9.90 18.41 -13.22
C LYS A 215 -8.43 17.97 -13.23
N GLY A 216 -7.74 18.02 -12.09
CA GLY A 216 -6.37 17.50 -11.99
C GLY A 216 -6.28 16.02 -12.34
N PHE A 217 -7.19 15.19 -11.79
CA PHE A 217 -7.25 13.76 -12.08
C PHE A 217 -7.57 13.48 -13.55
N GLU A 218 -8.48 14.25 -14.17
CA GLU A 218 -8.77 14.13 -15.60
C GLU A 218 -7.52 14.38 -16.45
N ILE A 219 -6.75 15.41 -16.12
CA ILE A 219 -5.48 15.74 -16.80
C ILE A 219 -4.47 14.58 -16.60
N ALA A 220 -4.31 14.08 -15.38
CA ALA A 220 -3.41 12.96 -15.08
C ALA A 220 -3.79 11.69 -15.84
N VAL A 221 -5.07 11.36 -15.94
CA VAL A 221 -5.57 10.21 -16.72
C VAL A 221 -5.32 10.40 -18.22
N LYS A 222 -5.69 11.55 -18.78
CA LYS A 222 -5.68 11.76 -20.25
C LYS A 222 -4.30 12.12 -20.82
N GLU A 223 -3.48 12.84 -20.06
CA GLU A 223 -2.17 13.33 -20.52
C GLU A 223 -1.00 12.60 -19.86
N GLY A 224 -1.18 12.14 -18.62
CA GLY A 224 -0.17 11.43 -17.83
C GLY A 224 -0.29 9.91 -17.91
N ASN A 225 -1.31 9.39 -18.60
CA ASN A 225 -1.61 7.96 -18.69
C ASN A 225 -1.69 7.28 -17.31
N ALA A 226 -2.24 7.98 -16.30
CA ALA A 226 -2.41 7.38 -14.98
C ALA A 226 -3.16 6.04 -15.09
N ASP A 227 -2.63 5.01 -14.45
CA ASP A 227 -3.11 3.63 -14.48
C ASP A 227 -3.35 3.04 -13.07
N SER A 228 -3.15 3.85 -12.03
CA SER A 228 -3.49 3.54 -10.64
C SER A 228 -4.07 4.77 -9.94
N ILE A 229 -5.21 4.61 -9.25
CA ILE A 229 -5.88 5.70 -8.52
C ILE A 229 -6.33 5.21 -7.14
N MET A 230 -6.13 6.02 -6.11
CA MET A 230 -6.64 5.75 -4.76
C MET A 230 -7.82 6.67 -4.43
N THR A 231 -8.95 6.12 -4.00
CA THR A 231 -10.11 6.90 -3.53
C THR A 231 -9.88 7.50 -2.14
N THR A 232 -10.86 8.21 -1.58
CA THR A 232 -10.74 8.87 -0.27
C THR A 232 -11.30 8.04 0.87
N TYR A 233 -11.02 8.46 2.10
CA TYR A 233 -11.67 7.96 3.31
C TYR A 233 -13.15 8.32 3.44
N GLY A 234 -13.52 9.54 3.06
CA GLY A 234 -14.85 10.10 3.35
C GLY A 234 -15.77 10.20 2.13
N PRO A 235 -17.00 10.70 2.35
CA PRO A 235 -17.97 10.89 1.28
C PRO A 235 -17.83 12.19 0.48
N VAL A 236 -18.36 12.14 -0.75
CA VAL A 236 -18.64 13.29 -1.61
C VAL A 236 -20.12 13.21 -2.00
N ASN A 237 -20.90 14.24 -1.66
CA ASN A 237 -22.34 14.30 -1.91
C ASN A 237 -23.10 13.06 -1.37
N GLY A 238 -22.80 12.67 -0.13
CA GLY A 238 -23.51 11.65 0.65
C GLY A 238 -23.15 10.19 0.32
N LEU A 239 -22.10 9.96 -0.47
CA LEU A 239 -21.65 8.62 -0.84
C LEU A 239 -20.12 8.53 -0.65
N TRP A 240 -19.67 7.52 0.09
CA TRP A 240 -18.24 7.22 0.24
C TRP A 240 -17.63 6.95 -1.11
N THR A 241 -16.48 7.56 -1.38
CA THR A 241 -15.89 7.56 -2.72
C THR A 241 -15.53 6.15 -3.18
N ALA A 242 -15.19 5.24 -2.27
CA ALA A 242 -14.96 3.83 -2.56
C ALA A 242 -16.20 3.10 -3.12
N GLY A 243 -17.41 3.49 -2.70
CA GLY A 243 -18.69 2.95 -3.19
C GLY A 243 -19.35 3.79 -4.30
N ASN A 244 -18.68 4.81 -4.82
CA ASN A 244 -19.30 5.78 -5.72
C ASN A 244 -19.22 5.38 -7.19
N PHE A 245 -20.31 4.81 -7.73
CA PHE A 245 -20.39 4.36 -9.13
C PHE A 245 -20.27 5.50 -10.15
N ASP A 246 -20.86 6.67 -9.87
CA ASP A 246 -20.76 7.81 -10.79
C ASP A 246 -19.32 8.32 -10.88
N LEU A 247 -18.62 8.37 -9.75
CA LEU A 247 -17.21 8.78 -9.70
C LEU A 247 -16.30 7.76 -10.39
N ASN A 248 -16.37 6.50 -9.94
CA ASN A 248 -15.44 5.46 -10.36
C ASN A 248 -15.80 4.93 -11.74
N THR A 249 -17.06 4.68 -12.10
CA THR A 249 -17.39 4.09 -13.41
C THR A 249 -17.77 5.13 -14.45
N VAL A 250 -18.71 6.03 -14.15
CA VAL A 250 -19.24 6.94 -15.17
C VAL A 250 -18.20 7.97 -15.56
N ILE A 251 -17.66 8.73 -14.61
CA ILE A 251 -16.70 9.79 -14.89
C ILE A 251 -15.34 9.18 -15.28
N LEU A 252 -14.73 8.41 -14.38
CA LEU A 252 -13.35 7.96 -14.56
C LEU A 252 -13.18 7.02 -15.76
N ARG A 253 -14.05 6.02 -15.95
CA ARG A 253 -13.91 5.06 -17.07
C ARG A 253 -14.65 5.51 -18.32
N ASN A 254 -15.95 5.80 -18.22
CA ASN A 254 -16.76 6.03 -19.42
C ASN A 254 -16.53 7.39 -20.06
N GLU A 255 -16.25 8.44 -19.28
CA GLU A 255 -15.99 9.78 -19.83
C GLU A 255 -14.50 10.04 -20.08
N TRP A 256 -13.59 9.55 -19.23
CA TRP A 256 -12.16 9.83 -19.35
C TRP A 256 -11.35 8.71 -20.02
N GLY A 257 -11.88 7.49 -20.10
CA GLY A 257 -11.21 6.36 -20.74
C GLY A 257 -10.13 5.70 -19.89
N PHE A 258 -10.16 5.84 -18.56
CA PHE A 258 -9.21 5.17 -17.66
C PHE A 258 -9.29 3.65 -17.79
N THR A 259 -8.14 2.99 -17.99
CA THR A 259 -8.05 1.53 -18.18
C THR A 259 -7.26 0.81 -17.10
N GLY A 260 -6.73 1.57 -16.14
CA GLY A 260 -6.00 1.05 -14.99
C GLY A 260 -6.91 0.49 -13.89
N PHE A 261 -6.38 0.41 -12.68
CA PHE A 261 -7.14 -0.03 -11.51
C PHE A 261 -7.27 1.06 -10.44
N THR A 262 -8.28 0.91 -9.60
CA THR A 262 -8.58 1.75 -8.47
C THR A 262 -8.43 0.97 -7.19
N MET A 263 -8.00 1.64 -6.13
CA MET A 263 -7.93 1.08 -4.79
C MET A 263 -8.62 2.01 -3.79
N THR A 264 -9.03 1.46 -2.66
CA THR A 264 -9.43 2.28 -1.52
C THR A 264 -8.23 2.96 -0.88
N ASP A 265 -8.49 4.03 -0.12
CA ASP A 265 -7.58 4.42 0.95
C ASP A 265 -7.54 3.31 2.02
N TRP A 266 -6.53 3.30 2.90
CA TRP A 266 -6.34 2.19 3.85
C TRP A 266 -7.47 2.06 4.87
N TRP A 267 -8.18 0.94 4.86
CA TRP A 267 -9.34 0.67 5.73
C TRP A 267 -10.48 1.67 5.52
N ALA A 268 -10.64 2.19 4.30
CA ALA A 268 -11.71 3.14 3.99
C ALA A 268 -13.10 2.50 4.18
N ASP A 269 -14.02 3.32 4.68
CA ASP A 269 -15.43 2.96 4.74
C ASP A 269 -16.06 2.97 3.34
N ILE A 270 -17.07 2.13 3.15
CA ILE A 270 -17.80 1.99 1.89
C ILE A 270 -19.31 2.04 2.18
N ASN A 271 -20.10 2.67 1.33
CA ASN A 271 -21.55 2.61 1.42
C ASN A 271 -22.24 2.56 0.06
N GLU A 272 -23.54 2.27 0.09
CA GLU A 272 -24.47 2.55 -1.00
C GLU A 272 -25.32 3.76 -0.61
N ARG A 273 -25.92 4.42 -1.60
CA ARG A 273 -26.70 5.63 -1.32
C ARG A 273 -27.86 5.29 -0.38
N GLY A 274 -27.92 6.00 0.75
CA GLY A 274 -28.97 5.82 1.75
C GLY A 274 -28.71 4.67 2.74
N THR A 275 -27.56 3.99 2.67
CA THR A 275 -27.14 3.02 3.68
C THR A 275 -26.04 3.62 4.57
N SER A 276 -25.92 3.09 5.78
CA SER A 276 -24.75 3.35 6.62
C SER A 276 -23.49 2.80 5.94
N GLN A 277 -22.36 3.42 6.27
CA GLN A 277 -21.04 2.99 5.84
C GLN A 277 -20.55 1.78 6.63
N ASN A 278 -19.79 0.92 5.95
CA ASN A 278 -19.18 -0.26 6.51
C ASN A 278 -17.94 -0.67 5.71
N LYS A 279 -16.79 -0.71 6.36
CA LYS A 279 -15.52 -1.22 5.80
C LYS A 279 -15.56 -2.65 5.25
N THR A 280 -16.54 -3.48 5.60
CA THR A 280 -16.67 -4.85 5.06
C THR A 280 -17.60 -4.96 3.86
N ASN A 281 -18.15 -3.85 3.36
CA ASN A 281 -19.08 -3.84 2.21
C ASN A 281 -18.35 -3.84 0.85
N PHE A 282 -17.57 -4.89 0.60
CA PHE A 282 -16.79 -5.05 -0.63
C PHE A 282 -17.68 -5.24 -1.86
N ALA A 283 -18.90 -5.73 -1.68
CA ALA A 283 -19.88 -5.79 -2.77
C ALA A 283 -20.22 -4.39 -3.33
N ALA A 284 -20.40 -3.38 -2.47
CA ALA A 284 -20.63 -2.01 -2.92
C ALA A 284 -19.42 -1.40 -3.63
N MET A 285 -18.21 -1.69 -3.14
CA MET A 285 -16.94 -1.32 -3.76
C MET A 285 -16.82 -1.93 -5.17
N ALA A 286 -17.07 -3.23 -5.29
CA ALA A 286 -17.01 -3.95 -6.57
C ALA A 286 -18.04 -3.43 -7.58
N LYS A 287 -19.28 -3.20 -7.13
CA LYS A 287 -20.35 -2.58 -7.94
C LYS A 287 -19.91 -1.23 -8.51
N ALA A 288 -19.28 -0.38 -7.68
CA ALA A 288 -18.77 0.92 -8.06
C ALA A 288 -17.59 0.86 -9.05
N GLN A 289 -16.97 -0.32 -9.21
CA GLN A 289 -15.69 -0.51 -9.87
C GLN A 289 -14.55 0.18 -9.11
N ASN A 290 -14.60 0.23 -7.79
CA ASN A 290 -13.36 0.35 -7.02
C ASN A 290 -12.76 -1.06 -6.92
N ASP A 291 -11.57 -1.26 -7.49
CA ASP A 291 -11.11 -2.61 -7.85
C ASP A 291 -10.53 -3.36 -6.66
N ILE A 292 -9.86 -2.67 -5.73
CA ILE A 292 -9.12 -3.30 -4.63
C ILE A 292 -9.41 -2.63 -3.29
N PHE A 293 -9.81 -3.41 -2.30
CA PHE A 293 -9.84 -2.97 -0.91
C PHE A 293 -8.44 -3.02 -0.31
N MET A 294 -7.93 -1.88 0.12
CA MET A 294 -6.69 -1.76 0.87
C MET A 294 -7.05 -1.50 2.34
N VAL A 295 -6.71 -2.34 3.32
CA VAL A 295 -6.07 -3.66 3.20
C VAL A 295 -6.72 -4.67 4.15
N CYS A 296 -6.63 -5.94 3.79
CA CYS A 296 -6.92 -7.09 4.63
C CYS A 296 -5.63 -7.57 5.33
N ALA A 297 -5.76 -8.15 6.51
CA ALA A 297 -4.65 -8.80 7.20
C ALA A 297 -4.18 -10.08 6.46
N ASP A 298 -5.14 -10.81 5.89
CA ASP A 298 -4.94 -11.99 5.05
C ASP A 298 -5.75 -11.78 3.77
N GLY A 299 -5.08 -11.70 2.63
CA GLY A 299 -5.74 -11.52 1.33
C GLY A 299 -6.54 -12.74 0.87
N GLU A 300 -6.23 -13.93 1.38
CA GLU A 300 -6.95 -15.16 1.07
C GLU A 300 -8.24 -15.29 1.92
N LYS A 301 -8.18 -14.86 3.19
CA LYS A 301 -9.29 -15.00 4.14
C LYS A 301 -9.65 -13.66 4.78
N ASN A 302 -10.83 -13.17 4.44
CA ASN A 302 -11.37 -11.94 4.99
C ASN A 302 -12.88 -12.05 5.21
N ASP A 303 -13.38 -11.44 6.29
CA ASP A 303 -14.81 -11.39 6.65
C ASP A 303 -15.50 -10.19 5.97
N ASP A 304 -15.69 -10.30 4.66
CA ASP A 304 -16.42 -9.35 3.83
C ASP A 304 -17.69 -9.97 3.22
N ASN A 305 -18.56 -9.11 2.66
CA ASN A 305 -19.84 -9.54 2.13
C ASN A 305 -19.81 -9.99 0.65
N THR A 306 -18.65 -10.18 0.01
CA THR A 306 -18.56 -10.43 -1.44
C THR A 306 -19.27 -11.72 -1.85
N LEU A 307 -18.91 -12.85 -1.23
CA LEU A 307 -19.48 -14.17 -1.55
C LEU A 307 -20.96 -14.26 -1.18
N GLU A 308 -21.36 -13.70 -0.02
CA GLU A 308 -22.77 -13.62 0.38
C GLU A 308 -23.58 -12.83 -0.66
N SER A 309 -23.03 -11.71 -1.14
CA SER A 309 -23.70 -10.84 -2.12
C SER A 309 -23.80 -11.47 -3.51
N LEU A 310 -22.85 -12.31 -3.91
CA LEU A 310 -22.96 -13.14 -5.11
C LEU A 310 -24.08 -14.18 -4.95
N GLN A 311 -24.09 -14.90 -3.82
CA GLN A 311 -25.06 -15.95 -3.56
C GLN A 311 -26.51 -15.43 -3.53
N ASN A 312 -26.72 -14.23 -2.97
CA ASN A 312 -28.04 -13.61 -2.89
C ASN A 312 -28.39 -12.71 -4.10
N GLY A 313 -27.48 -12.56 -5.07
CA GLY A 313 -27.69 -11.82 -6.32
C GLY A 313 -27.65 -10.30 -6.21
N THR A 314 -27.20 -9.75 -5.08
CA THR A 314 -27.02 -8.29 -4.91
C THR A 314 -25.70 -7.76 -5.49
N LEU A 315 -24.76 -8.67 -5.77
CA LEU A 315 -23.55 -8.47 -6.58
C LEU A 315 -23.60 -9.43 -7.77
N LEU A 316 -23.23 -8.96 -8.97
CA LEU A 316 -23.14 -9.82 -10.14
C LEU A 316 -21.69 -10.23 -10.39
N ARG A 317 -21.49 -11.49 -10.82
CA ARG A 317 -20.16 -12.02 -11.14
C ARG A 317 -19.43 -11.20 -12.20
N ALA A 318 -20.15 -10.67 -13.19
CA ALA A 318 -19.61 -9.76 -14.21
C ALA A 318 -18.93 -8.50 -13.62
N GLU A 319 -19.34 -8.05 -12.43
CA GLU A 319 -18.74 -6.90 -11.74
C GLU A 319 -17.37 -7.28 -11.19
N LEU A 320 -17.24 -8.44 -10.54
CA LEU A 320 -15.94 -8.93 -10.08
C LEU A 320 -15.01 -9.29 -11.23
N GLN A 321 -15.53 -9.88 -12.31
CA GLN A 321 -14.74 -10.17 -13.51
C GLN A 321 -14.19 -8.87 -14.13
N ARG A 322 -14.99 -7.81 -14.19
CA ARG A 322 -14.54 -6.49 -14.65
C ARG A 322 -13.41 -5.95 -13.77
N ASN A 323 -13.55 -6.03 -12.44
CA ASN A 323 -12.52 -5.59 -11.51
C ASN A 323 -11.23 -6.41 -11.66
N ALA A 324 -11.35 -7.75 -11.71
CA ALA A 324 -10.23 -8.67 -11.93
C ALA A 324 -9.48 -8.38 -13.25
N LYS A 325 -10.20 -8.04 -14.33
CA LYS A 325 -9.57 -7.60 -15.59
C LYS A 325 -8.73 -6.34 -15.42
N ASN A 326 -9.20 -5.36 -14.66
CA ASN A 326 -8.46 -4.11 -14.41
C ASN A 326 -7.16 -4.39 -13.66
N ILE A 327 -7.24 -5.22 -12.61
CA ILE A 327 -6.08 -5.63 -11.80
C ILE A 327 -5.09 -6.44 -12.64
N CYS A 328 -5.55 -7.45 -13.38
CA CYS A 328 -4.69 -8.27 -14.22
C CYS A 328 -4.05 -7.46 -15.36
N ARG A 329 -4.80 -6.56 -16.00
CA ARG A 329 -4.28 -5.69 -17.06
C ARG A 329 -3.17 -4.79 -16.55
N PHE A 330 -3.32 -4.25 -15.35
CA PHE A 330 -2.28 -3.48 -14.70
C PHE A 330 -1.03 -4.35 -14.45
N LEU A 331 -1.22 -5.49 -13.77
CA LEU A 331 -0.11 -6.37 -13.38
C LEU A 331 0.71 -6.89 -14.56
N LEU A 332 0.10 -7.11 -15.73
CA LEU A 332 0.78 -7.55 -16.96
C LEU A 332 2.00 -6.70 -17.35
N HIS A 333 2.01 -5.43 -16.97
CA HIS A 333 3.04 -4.46 -17.37
C HIS A 333 3.91 -3.98 -16.20
N THR A 334 3.89 -4.71 -15.07
CA THR A 334 4.66 -4.37 -13.88
C THR A 334 6.02 -5.10 -13.83
N PRO A 335 7.02 -4.53 -13.14
CA PRO A 335 8.24 -5.25 -12.79
C PRO A 335 7.98 -6.56 -12.03
N ALA A 336 6.93 -6.64 -11.22
CA ALA A 336 6.53 -7.90 -10.58
C ALA A 336 6.22 -9.03 -11.58
N MET A 337 5.60 -8.70 -12.72
CA MET A 337 5.39 -9.68 -13.80
C MET A 337 6.69 -10.09 -14.47
N ASN A 338 7.57 -9.12 -14.75
CA ASN A 338 8.88 -9.39 -15.35
C ASN A 338 9.71 -10.33 -14.45
N ARG A 339 9.75 -10.06 -13.14
CA ARG A 339 10.38 -10.94 -12.14
C ARG A 339 9.78 -12.34 -12.12
N LEU A 340 8.45 -12.46 -12.19
CA LEU A 340 7.77 -13.76 -12.24
C LEU A 340 8.16 -14.56 -13.50
N LEU A 341 8.43 -13.87 -14.62
CA LEU A 341 8.91 -14.46 -15.87
C LEU A 341 10.41 -14.74 -15.90
N GLY A 342 11.14 -14.41 -14.82
CA GLY A 342 12.57 -14.63 -14.69
C GLY A 342 13.44 -13.54 -15.31
N GLU A 343 12.87 -12.37 -15.60
CA GLU A 343 13.61 -11.20 -16.07
C GLU A 343 14.19 -10.43 -14.86
N PRO A 344 15.50 -10.16 -14.82
CA PRO A 344 16.13 -9.50 -13.68
C PRO A 344 15.92 -7.98 -13.67
N ASP A 345 15.81 -7.41 -12.48
CA ASP A 345 15.88 -5.96 -12.26
C ASP A 345 17.36 -5.53 -12.24
N GLU A 346 17.93 -5.16 -13.40
CA GLU A 346 19.35 -4.74 -13.50
C GLU A 346 19.53 -3.24 -13.23
N ILE A 347 19.56 -2.84 -11.96
CA ILE A 347 19.92 -1.47 -11.55
C ILE A 347 21.12 -1.49 -10.61
N THR A 348 22.14 -0.71 -10.94
CA THR A 348 23.32 -0.51 -10.10
C THR A 348 23.37 0.91 -9.57
N ILE A 349 23.32 1.05 -8.25
CA ILE A 349 23.50 2.35 -7.58
C ILE A 349 25.00 2.58 -7.37
N VAL A 350 25.53 3.60 -8.04
CA VAL A 350 26.94 4.00 -7.94
C VAL A 350 27.14 5.02 -6.82
N ASN A 351 28.36 5.09 -6.27
CA ASN A 351 28.74 6.05 -5.22
C ASN A 351 27.88 6.00 -3.95
N ARG A 352 27.30 4.84 -3.63
CA ARG A 352 26.56 4.61 -2.37
C ARG A 352 27.53 4.67 -1.18
N PRO A 353 27.25 5.45 -0.13
CA PRO A 353 28.05 5.42 1.10
C PRO A 353 28.06 4.01 1.71
N ALA A 354 29.20 3.58 2.24
CA ALA A 354 29.34 2.22 2.80
C ALA A 354 28.32 1.92 3.92
N GLU A 355 27.96 2.95 4.69
CA GLU A 355 26.99 2.93 5.79
C GLU A 355 25.52 2.85 5.33
N ASP A 356 25.27 2.93 4.02
CA ASP A 356 23.94 2.88 3.38
C ASP A 356 23.74 1.60 2.57
N THR A 357 24.67 0.64 2.67
CA THR A 357 24.54 -0.66 2.00
C THR A 357 23.42 -1.46 2.70
N PRO A 358 22.31 -1.78 2.02
CA PRO A 358 21.27 -2.62 2.59
C PRO A 358 21.86 -4.01 2.90
N SER A 359 21.29 -4.69 3.90
CA SER A 359 21.51 -6.13 4.01
C SER A 359 20.74 -6.82 2.88
N ASP A 360 21.43 -7.64 2.08
CA ASP A 360 20.79 -8.50 1.08
C ASP A 360 20.08 -9.71 1.72
N GLU A 361 20.18 -9.87 3.06
CA GLU A 361 19.52 -10.95 3.77
C GLU A 361 18.00 -10.73 3.82
N PRO A 362 17.20 -11.77 3.51
CA PRO A 362 15.75 -11.68 3.54
C PRO A 362 15.26 -11.45 4.98
N VAL A 363 14.29 -10.55 5.14
CA VAL A 363 13.59 -10.37 6.42
C VAL A 363 12.74 -11.60 6.71
N ILE A 364 13.11 -12.35 7.75
CA ILE A 364 12.38 -13.54 8.19
C ILE A 364 11.19 -13.11 9.06
N PHE A 365 10.00 -13.63 8.77
CA PHE A 365 8.78 -13.39 9.55
C PHE A 365 8.49 -14.52 10.52
N TYR A 366 8.17 -14.19 11.77
CA TYR A 366 7.84 -15.13 12.83
C TYR A 366 6.39 -14.96 13.31
N ASP A 367 5.68 -16.06 13.54
CA ASP A 367 4.33 -16.05 14.09
C ASP A 367 4.31 -15.72 15.58
N VAL A 368 3.49 -14.74 15.96
CA VAL A 368 3.32 -14.27 17.34
C VAL A 368 1.84 -14.33 17.71
N TYR A 369 1.53 -15.14 18.72
CA TYR A 369 0.21 -15.22 19.34
C TYR A 369 0.21 -14.36 20.62
N ASP A 370 0.20 -14.97 21.81
CA ASP A 370 0.26 -14.24 23.08
C ASP A 370 1.68 -14.07 23.61
N ASP A 371 2.60 -14.99 23.30
CA ASP A 371 4.02 -14.83 23.60
C ASP A 371 4.90 -15.41 22.49
N PHE A 372 6.09 -14.84 22.36
CA PHE A 372 7.11 -15.30 21.41
C PHE A 372 8.50 -14.90 21.91
N THR A 373 9.50 -15.77 21.73
CA THR A 373 10.90 -15.46 22.03
C THR A 373 11.79 -15.82 20.84
N LEU A 374 12.57 -14.84 20.38
CA LEU A 374 13.56 -15.02 19.32
C LEU A 374 14.97 -15.06 19.95
N PRO A 375 15.74 -16.15 19.76
CA PRO A 375 17.17 -16.16 20.08
C PRO A 375 17.94 -15.17 19.20
N LEU A 376 18.92 -14.48 19.77
CA LEU A 376 19.71 -13.42 19.12
C LEU A 376 21.23 -13.62 19.27
N GLU A 377 21.69 -14.82 19.64
CA GLU A 377 23.10 -15.06 19.95
C GLU A 377 24.04 -14.91 18.74
N ASP A 378 23.52 -15.10 17.53
CA ASP A 378 24.29 -15.16 16.28
C ASP A 378 24.22 -13.85 15.46
N ILE A 379 23.57 -12.80 15.97
CA ILE A 379 23.41 -11.56 15.20
C ILE A 379 24.65 -10.65 15.33
N CYS A 380 24.91 -9.86 14.29
CA CYS A 380 25.96 -8.85 14.31
C CYS A 380 25.55 -7.64 15.17
N THR A 381 26.34 -7.32 16.18
CA THR A 381 26.10 -6.22 17.13
C THR A 381 27.14 -5.09 17.03
N ASP A 382 27.82 -5.02 15.88
CA ASP A 382 28.83 -3.99 15.64
C ASP A 382 28.23 -2.59 15.55
N ARG A 383 29.04 -1.58 15.86
CA ARG A 383 28.63 -0.19 15.77
C ARG A 383 28.11 0.14 14.38
N GLY A 384 26.89 0.67 14.32
CA GLY A 384 26.23 1.11 13.10
C GLY A 384 25.45 0.01 12.39
N THR A 385 25.49 -1.24 12.86
CA THR A 385 24.72 -2.32 12.24
C THR A 385 23.27 -2.32 12.74
N SER A 386 22.42 -2.96 11.93
CA SER A 386 21.03 -3.24 12.30
C SER A 386 20.75 -4.72 12.13
N TYR A 387 19.86 -5.26 12.96
CA TYR A 387 19.24 -6.55 12.76
C TYR A 387 17.73 -6.35 12.60
N SER A 388 17.17 -6.78 11.47
CA SER A 388 15.75 -6.62 11.15
C SER A 388 15.07 -7.97 10.98
N PHE A 389 13.87 -8.11 11.52
CA PHE A 389 13.00 -9.27 11.34
C PHE A 389 11.54 -8.83 11.31
N GLY A 390 10.67 -9.68 10.77
CA GLY A 390 9.23 -9.44 10.71
C GLY A 390 8.48 -10.27 11.75
N LEU A 391 7.34 -9.79 12.20
CA LEU A 391 6.41 -10.50 13.06
C LEU A 391 5.04 -10.57 12.38
N LYS A 392 4.44 -11.76 12.36
CA LYS A 392 3.02 -11.98 12.03
C LYS A 392 2.23 -12.00 13.34
N VAL A 393 1.58 -10.89 13.64
CA VAL A 393 0.88 -10.65 14.89
C VAL A 393 -0.56 -11.13 14.76
N HIS A 394 -0.87 -12.28 15.35
CA HIS A 394 -2.21 -12.88 15.30
C HIS A 394 -3.19 -12.21 16.26
N ASN A 395 -2.67 -11.63 17.34
CA ASN A 395 -3.47 -11.02 18.40
C ASN A 395 -3.07 -9.54 18.62
N PRO A 396 -3.51 -8.60 17.76
CA PRO A 396 -3.17 -7.17 17.88
C PRO A 396 -3.39 -6.60 19.28
N SER A 397 -2.35 -5.99 19.86
CA SER A 397 -2.40 -5.43 21.22
C SER A 397 -1.16 -4.61 21.55
N TYR A 398 -1.05 -4.18 22.80
CA TYR A 398 0.25 -3.81 23.36
C TYR A 398 1.04 -5.08 23.68
N TYR A 399 2.35 -5.06 23.41
CA TYR A 399 3.26 -6.14 23.76
C TYR A 399 4.38 -5.60 24.63
N LYS A 400 4.64 -6.28 25.74
CA LYS A 400 5.83 -6.06 26.56
C LYS A 400 7.00 -6.74 25.88
N VAL A 401 7.93 -5.93 25.38
CA VAL A 401 9.14 -6.39 24.71
C VAL A 401 10.29 -6.41 25.71
N THR A 402 10.85 -7.58 25.95
CA THR A 402 11.98 -7.80 26.84
C THR A 402 13.21 -8.13 26.01
N LEU A 403 14.21 -7.24 26.01
CA LEU A 403 15.52 -7.49 25.41
C LEU A 403 16.49 -7.98 26.47
N THR A 404 17.20 -9.06 26.18
CA THR A 404 18.20 -9.64 27.07
C THR A 404 19.55 -9.70 26.38
N ALA A 405 20.56 -9.12 27.02
CA ALA A 405 21.93 -9.05 26.50
C ALA A 405 22.97 -9.10 27.62
N SER A 406 24.23 -9.29 27.26
CA SER A 406 25.36 -9.16 28.17
C SER A 406 26.52 -8.39 27.55
N SER A 407 27.40 -7.84 28.40
CA SER A 407 28.61 -7.15 27.96
C SER A 407 29.78 -7.48 28.89
N THR A 408 30.96 -7.67 28.30
CA THR A 408 32.25 -7.82 28.99
C THR A 408 33.03 -6.50 29.07
N GLN A 409 32.45 -5.39 28.62
CA GLN A 409 33.06 -4.06 28.77
C GLN A 409 33.02 -3.59 30.23
N GLY A 410 33.74 -2.50 30.54
CA GLY A 410 33.75 -1.94 31.89
C GLY A 410 32.38 -1.41 32.33
N GLU A 411 32.15 -1.37 33.64
CA GLU A 411 30.86 -0.97 34.26
C GLU A 411 30.39 0.46 33.90
N LEU A 412 31.29 1.31 33.40
CA LEU A 412 30.98 2.69 32.97
C LEU A 412 30.72 2.80 31.45
N ALA A 413 30.82 1.70 30.69
CA ALA A 413 30.45 1.69 29.29
C ALA A 413 28.96 2.02 29.12
N GLN A 414 28.60 2.65 28.00
CA GLN A 414 27.21 2.92 27.64
C GLN A 414 26.97 2.36 26.24
N ILE A 415 26.27 1.24 26.17
CA ILE A 415 26.09 0.44 24.97
C ILE A 415 24.60 0.43 24.62
N PRO A 416 24.11 1.44 23.88
CA PRO A 416 22.69 1.57 23.56
C PRO A 416 22.27 0.71 22.36
N VAL A 417 21.08 0.14 22.48
CA VAL A 417 20.33 -0.51 21.39
C VAL A 417 19.00 0.20 21.24
N THR A 418 18.69 0.66 20.03
CA THR A 418 17.39 1.25 19.73
C THR A 418 16.49 0.23 19.04
N LEU A 419 15.32 -0.02 19.63
CA LEU A 419 14.26 -0.83 19.08
C LEU A 419 13.35 0.06 18.22
N PHE A 420 13.19 -0.32 16.97
CA PHE A 420 12.23 0.27 16.05
C PHE A 420 11.11 -0.74 15.79
N SER A 421 9.88 -0.24 15.71
CA SER A 421 8.69 -0.96 15.27
C SER A 421 8.04 -0.14 14.16
N LEU A 422 7.77 -0.77 13.00
CA LEU A 422 7.20 -0.10 11.82
C LEU A 422 7.96 1.21 11.48
N GLY A 423 9.29 1.13 11.42
CA GLY A 423 10.17 2.27 11.15
C GLY A 423 10.31 3.31 12.28
N SER A 424 9.42 3.30 13.28
CA SER A 424 9.40 4.28 14.37
C SER A 424 10.22 3.81 15.58
N ALA A 425 11.01 4.71 16.15
CA ALA A 425 11.80 4.41 17.36
C ALA A 425 10.87 4.17 18.55
N SER A 426 10.70 2.90 18.94
CA SER A 426 9.85 2.51 20.06
C SER A 426 10.57 2.65 21.40
N GLY A 427 11.91 2.65 21.44
CA GLY A 427 12.69 2.95 22.63
C GLY A 427 14.18 2.63 22.48
N THR A 428 15.01 3.26 23.32
CA THR A 428 16.44 2.97 23.42
C THR A 428 16.75 2.37 24.78
N PHE A 429 17.37 1.19 24.76
CA PHE A 429 17.80 0.45 25.94
C PHE A 429 19.32 0.57 26.04
N THR A 430 19.84 0.99 27.19
CA THR A 430 21.28 1.20 27.37
C THR A 430 21.81 0.21 28.39
N TRP A 431 22.72 -0.66 27.96
CA TRP A 431 23.47 -1.52 28.86
C TRP A 431 24.76 -0.84 29.27
N ASN A 432 25.19 -1.16 30.49
CA ASN A 432 26.56 -0.95 30.93
C ASN A 432 27.31 -2.28 30.90
N GLY A 433 28.59 -2.30 31.27
CA GLY A 433 29.33 -3.53 31.51
C GLY A 433 28.59 -4.43 32.50
N THR A 434 28.35 -5.70 32.14
CA THR A 434 27.56 -6.64 32.94
C THR A 434 28.38 -7.81 33.50
N ASP A 435 29.71 -7.75 33.41
CA ASP A 435 30.63 -8.87 33.68
C ASP A 435 30.24 -10.16 32.91
N GLY A 436 29.67 -9.99 31.72
CA GLY A 436 29.15 -11.10 30.90
C GLY A 436 27.85 -11.72 31.40
N LYS A 437 27.23 -11.19 32.47
CA LYS A 437 25.94 -11.67 32.97
C LYS A 437 24.77 -11.17 32.12
N PRO A 438 23.72 -11.97 31.90
CA PRO A 438 22.50 -11.51 31.25
C PRO A 438 21.81 -10.40 32.05
N VAL A 439 21.48 -9.31 31.38
CA VAL A 439 20.67 -8.21 31.91
C VAL A 439 19.54 -7.95 30.93
N SER A 440 18.33 -7.80 31.46
CA SER A 440 17.13 -7.57 30.67
C SER A 440 16.58 -6.17 30.91
N TYR A 441 16.08 -5.56 29.84
CA TYR A 441 15.22 -4.37 29.91
C TYR A 441 13.92 -4.64 29.19
N GLU A 442 12.85 -4.00 29.66
CA GLU A 442 11.51 -4.18 29.11
C GLU A 442 10.87 -2.83 28.74
N LYS A 443 10.06 -2.85 27.68
CA LYS A 443 9.19 -1.74 27.31
C LYS A 443 7.95 -2.26 26.62
N GLU A 444 6.81 -1.65 26.91
CA GLU A 444 5.60 -1.90 26.14
C GLU A 444 5.60 -1.10 24.84
N ILE A 445 5.26 -1.76 23.75
CA ILE A 445 5.10 -1.14 22.43
C ILE A 445 3.74 -1.55 21.84
N PRO A 446 3.08 -0.68 21.05
CA PRO A 446 1.90 -1.06 20.30
C PRO A 446 2.27 -1.94 19.10
N MET A 447 1.55 -3.03 18.90
CA MET A 447 1.66 -3.90 17.72
C MET A 447 0.25 -4.21 17.19
N PHE A 448 -0.35 -3.21 16.54
CA PHE A 448 -1.71 -3.30 15.98
C PHE A 448 -1.74 -3.76 14.51
N SER A 449 -0.60 -3.67 13.82
CA SER A 449 -0.47 -4.18 12.45
C SER A 449 -0.29 -5.70 12.46
N PRO A 450 -1.04 -6.44 11.62
CA PRO A 450 -0.86 -7.88 11.42
C PRO A 450 0.56 -8.25 11.04
N PHE A 451 1.25 -7.38 10.28
CA PHE A 451 2.68 -7.53 10.01
C PHE A 451 3.44 -6.36 10.60
N THR A 452 4.39 -6.68 11.48
CA THR A 452 5.20 -5.68 12.19
C THR A 452 6.68 -5.93 11.90
N SER A 453 7.35 -4.98 11.26
CA SER A 453 8.81 -5.00 11.13
C SER A 453 9.45 -4.52 12.43
N ILE A 454 10.39 -5.30 12.94
CA ILE A 454 11.23 -4.96 14.09
C ILE A 454 12.66 -4.76 13.60
N ARG A 455 13.28 -3.67 14.06
CA ARG A 455 14.71 -3.42 13.82
C ARG A 455 15.41 -3.07 15.12
N LEU A 456 16.53 -3.75 15.39
CA LEU A 456 17.46 -3.42 16.46
C LEU A 456 18.65 -2.68 15.85
N PHE A 457 18.90 -1.44 16.27
CA PHE A 457 20.04 -0.64 15.83
C PHE A 457 21.08 -0.53 16.95
N PHE A 458 22.33 -0.87 16.64
CA PHE A 458 23.44 -0.89 17.58
C PHE A 458 24.30 0.37 17.41
N ALA A 459 24.13 1.38 18.27
CA ALA A 459 24.90 2.62 18.13
C ALA A 459 26.36 2.49 18.60
N GLN A 460 26.69 1.38 19.29
CA GLN A 460 28.03 1.05 19.76
C GLN A 460 28.21 -0.48 19.81
N SER A 461 29.42 -0.97 19.47
CA SER A 461 29.80 -2.37 19.68
C SER A 461 29.95 -2.70 21.16
N GLY A 462 29.75 -3.97 21.53
CA GLY A 462 30.08 -4.46 22.88
C GLY A 462 29.01 -5.28 23.56
N LEU A 463 27.87 -5.51 22.90
CA LEU A 463 26.82 -6.38 23.38
C LEU A 463 26.90 -7.75 22.74
N LYS A 464 26.71 -8.78 23.54
CA LYS A 464 26.25 -10.09 23.09
C LYS A 464 24.75 -10.14 23.34
N MET A 465 23.95 -10.07 22.28
CA MET A 465 22.51 -10.27 22.40
C MET A 465 22.22 -11.73 22.72
N LEU A 466 21.19 -11.97 23.54
CA LEU A 466 20.77 -13.31 23.93
C LEU A 466 19.37 -13.59 23.38
N SER A 467 18.41 -12.71 23.66
CA SER A 467 17.05 -12.89 23.16
C SER A 467 16.25 -11.60 23.14
N ILE A 468 15.19 -11.62 22.33
CA ILE A 468 14.06 -10.69 22.43
C ILE A 468 12.77 -11.49 22.66
N ARG A 469 12.02 -11.11 23.68
CA ARG A 469 10.75 -11.75 24.05
C ARG A 469 9.61 -10.73 23.92
N PHE A 470 8.49 -11.18 23.38
CA PHE A 470 7.25 -10.44 23.25
C PHE A 470 6.21 -11.13 24.11
N ASP A 471 5.60 -10.41 25.04
CA ASP A 471 4.48 -10.89 25.85
C ASP A 471 3.29 -9.95 25.65
N ARG A 472 2.16 -10.47 25.19
CA ARG A 472 0.95 -9.69 24.98
C ARG A 472 0.45 -9.12 26.31
N VAL A 473 0.06 -7.86 26.29
CA VAL A 473 -0.52 -7.15 27.43
C VAL A 473 -1.93 -6.74 27.05
N GLU A 474 -2.93 -7.36 27.67
CA GLU A 474 -4.32 -6.99 27.45
C GLU A 474 -4.58 -5.56 27.96
N LYS A 475 -4.88 -4.66 27.02
CA LYS A 475 -5.27 -3.28 27.27
C LYS A 475 -6.40 -2.88 26.33
N ASP A 476 -7.24 -1.97 26.79
CA ASP A 476 -8.23 -1.32 25.93
C ASP A 476 -7.51 -0.54 24.82
N ILE A 477 -7.81 -0.86 23.56
CA ILE A 477 -7.24 -0.19 22.40
C ILE A 477 -8.05 1.09 22.14
N PRO A 478 -7.44 2.29 22.13
CA PRO A 478 -8.15 3.51 21.77
C PRO A 478 -8.67 3.43 20.33
N TRP A 479 -9.93 3.79 20.09
CA TRP A 479 -10.54 3.84 18.75
C TRP A 479 -9.79 4.72 17.73
N SER A 480 -8.91 5.62 18.19
CA SER A 480 -8.07 6.46 17.33
C SER A 480 -6.76 5.79 16.86
N GLU A 481 -6.43 4.62 17.40
CA GLU A 481 -5.20 3.84 17.10
C GLU A 481 -5.48 2.59 16.26
N LEU A 482 -6.76 2.31 15.97
CA LEU A 482 -7.27 1.29 15.02
C LEU A 482 -7.71 1.97 13.73
#